data_AF-A0A5C3NSF8-F1
#
_entry.id   AF-A0A5C3NSF8-F1
#
_cell.length_a   1.000
_cell.length_b   1.000
_cell.length_c   1.000
_cell.angle_alpha   90.00
_cell.angle_beta   90.00
_cell.angle_gamma   90.00
#
_symmetry.space_group_name_H-M   'P 1'
#
loop_
_entity.id
_entity.type
_entity.pdbx_description
1 polymer ?
#
loop_
_entity_poly.entity_id
_entity_poly.type
_entity_poly.pdbx_seq_one_letter_code
_entity_poly.pdbx_strand_id
1 'polypeptide(L)'
;MPPHRIPRAQSETYSQDRVRPAEPLDTDVLRTYRKDILELPREVATRITMSDFFKMDSLARYCDRPAGIYNLGDLPVNATWGTGPNERTLCVDKTEAAVWALATLDHMSYAVRMRDKPSLCVTAHLLRESDRVRLGNLNRRTQPKSRELPPSERTLIASADIPGARAVFRHLYDGSTGYNVQSQMLVLGVNDFVPGDIVLVEGRFVRTSYDGWATWSVNMELTALTLIYPVSRTQSGRPNRFRGRV
;
A
#
# COMPACT_ATOMS: atom_id res chain seq x y z
N MET A 1 -56.08 1.64 50.04
CA MET A 1 -56.42 0.42 49.28
C MET A 1 -55.12 -0.26 48.87
N PRO A 2 -54.86 -1.50 49.32
CA PRO A 2 -53.64 -2.22 48.98
C PRO A 2 -53.76 -2.86 47.57
N PRO A 3 -52.68 -2.92 46.78
CA PRO A 3 -52.70 -3.58 45.48
C PRO A 3 -52.71 -5.11 45.61
N HIS A 4 -53.56 -5.72 44.80
CA HIS A 4 -53.77 -7.16 44.65
C HIS A 4 -52.48 -7.91 44.32
N ARG A 5 -52.21 -9.01 45.06
CA ARG A 5 -51.23 -10.05 44.71
C ARG A 5 -51.69 -10.83 43.48
N ILE A 6 -50.84 -10.92 42.46
CA ILE A 6 -51.04 -11.82 41.31
C ILE A 6 -50.50 -13.23 41.67
N PRO A 7 -51.22 -14.33 41.39
CA PRO A 7 -50.77 -15.68 41.70
C PRO A 7 -49.61 -16.14 40.81
N ARG A 8 -48.66 -16.80 41.45
CA ARG A 8 -47.48 -17.46 40.91
C ARG A 8 -47.83 -18.90 40.54
N ALA A 9 -47.95 -19.22 39.26
CA ALA A 9 -47.70 -20.56 38.69
C ALA A 9 -48.06 -20.57 37.20
N GLN A 10 -47.05 -20.45 36.34
CA GLN A 10 -47.09 -21.11 35.04
C GLN A 10 -45.76 -21.85 34.88
N SER A 11 -45.87 -23.17 34.89
CA SER A 11 -44.80 -24.09 34.59
C SER A 11 -44.36 -23.87 33.15
N GLU A 12 -43.22 -23.21 32.95
CA GLU A 12 -42.53 -23.21 31.68
C GLU A 12 -42.05 -24.63 31.42
N THR A 13 -42.81 -25.34 30.58
CA THR A 13 -42.37 -26.54 29.89
C THR A 13 -41.03 -26.23 29.23
N TYR A 14 -39.98 -26.88 29.75
CA TYR A 14 -38.66 -27.01 29.14
C TYR A 14 -38.85 -27.49 27.70
N SER A 15 -38.92 -26.53 26.78
CA SER A 15 -38.87 -26.80 25.35
C SER A 15 -37.46 -27.29 25.11
N GLN A 16 -37.35 -28.55 24.67
CA GLN A 16 -36.09 -29.15 24.26
C GLN A 16 -35.39 -28.19 23.30
N ASP A 17 -34.29 -27.61 23.77
CA ASP A 17 -33.35 -26.85 22.96
C ASP A 17 -32.96 -27.74 21.79
N ARG A 18 -33.58 -27.48 20.64
CA ARG A 18 -33.07 -27.94 19.36
C ARG A 18 -31.67 -27.35 19.26
N VAL A 19 -30.66 -28.18 19.50
CA VAL A 19 -29.29 -27.91 19.11
C VAL A 19 -29.35 -27.51 17.64
N ARG A 20 -29.27 -26.20 17.37
CA ARG A 20 -29.15 -25.72 15.99
C ARG A 20 -27.89 -26.38 15.46
N PRO A 21 -27.95 -27.13 14.35
CA PRO A 21 -26.73 -27.59 13.70
C PRO A 21 -25.86 -26.34 13.49
N ALA A 22 -24.61 -26.40 13.95
CA ALA A 22 -23.68 -25.30 13.80
C ALA A 22 -23.71 -24.87 12.33
N GLU A 23 -24.20 -23.65 12.06
CA GLU A 23 -24.11 -23.09 10.73
C GLU A 23 -22.65 -23.19 10.32
N PRO A 24 -22.33 -23.76 9.14
CA PRO A 24 -20.96 -23.95 8.73
C PRO A 24 -20.29 -22.60 8.85
N LEU A 25 -19.29 -22.51 9.72
CA LEU A 25 -18.55 -21.30 10.01
C LEU A 25 -17.88 -20.86 8.70
N ASP A 26 -18.63 -19.99 8.02
CA ASP A 26 -18.34 -19.10 6.92
C ASP A 26 -16.95 -19.29 6.29
N THR A 27 -16.82 -20.31 5.45
CA THR A 27 -15.59 -20.57 4.68
C THR A 27 -15.18 -19.35 3.84
N ASP A 28 -16.13 -18.48 3.51
CA ASP A 28 -15.89 -17.25 2.75
C ASP A 28 -15.28 -16.14 3.62
N VAL A 29 -15.62 -16.06 4.91
CA VAL A 29 -14.97 -15.14 5.85
C VAL A 29 -13.49 -15.52 6.01
N LEU A 30 -13.18 -16.80 6.24
CA LEU A 30 -11.79 -17.26 6.38
C LEU A 30 -10.96 -17.01 5.11
N ARG A 31 -11.56 -17.14 3.92
CA ARG A 31 -10.89 -16.85 2.64
C ARG A 31 -10.62 -15.35 2.45
N THR A 32 -11.56 -14.51 2.85
CA THR A 32 -11.42 -13.05 2.73
C THR A 32 -10.34 -12.55 3.69
N TYR A 33 -10.35 -13.02 4.94
CA TYR A 33 -9.33 -12.64 5.94
C TYR A 33 -7.90 -12.97 5.51
N ARG A 34 -7.68 -14.11 4.82
CA ARG A 34 -6.33 -14.49 4.36
C ARG A 34 -5.72 -13.50 3.37
N LYS A 35 -6.54 -12.85 2.54
CA LYS A 35 -6.05 -11.94 1.49
C LYS A 35 -5.51 -10.62 2.05
N ASP A 36 -5.92 -10.29 3.28
CA ASP A 36 -5.53 -9.05 3.96
C ASP A 36 -4.40 -9.26 4.98
N ILE A 37 -3.83 -10.46 5.06
CA ILE A 37 -2.67 -10.73 5.92
C ILE A 37 -1.41 -10.19 5.26
N LEU A 38 -0.55 -9.55 6.06
CA LEU A 38 0.77 -9.14 5.64
C LEU A 38 1.70 -10.35 5.46
N GLU A 39 2.16 -10.56 4.24
CA GLU A 39 3.17 -11.54 3.88
C GLU A 39 4.57 -10.92 4.01
N LEU A 40 5.11 -10.93 5.23
CA LEU A 40 6.43 -10.38 5.49
C LEU A 40 7.54 -11.29 4.92
N PRO A 41 8.62 -10.71 4.37
CA PRO A 41 9.85 -11.45 4.06
C PRO A 41 10.35 -12.19 5.30
N ARG A 42 10.94 -13.39 5.12
CA ARG A 42 11.38 -14.25 6.24
C ARG A 42 12.36 -13.54 7.17
N GLU A 43 13.23 -12.72 6.62
CA GLU A 43 14.24 -11.93 7.32
C GLU A 43 13.60 -10.91 8.26
N VAL A 44 12.47 -10.34 7.85
CA VAL A 44 11.69 -9.38 8.66
C VAL A 44 10.82 -10.13 9.67
N ALA A 45 10.11 -11.18 9.23
CA ALA A 45 9.18 -11.95 10.07
C ALA A 45 9.85 -12.57 11.32
N THR A 46 11.15 -12.86 11.25
CA THR A 46 11.91 -13.45 12.37
C THR A 46 12.43 -12.43 13.38
N ARG A 47 12.35 -11.13 13.08
CA ARG A 47 12.94 -10.05 13.89
C ARG A 47 11.94 -8.99 14.31
N ILE A 48 10.83 -8.88 13.58
CA ILE A 48 9.80 -7.90 13.83
C ILE A 48 9.20 -8.09 15.23
N THR A 49 9.01 -6.99 15.95
CA THR A 49 8.29 -7.03 17.22
C THR A 49 6.78 -7.08 16.94
N MET A 50 6.00 -7.51 17.94
CA MET A 50 4.54 -7.45 17.83
C MET A 50 4.03 -6.02 17.60
N SER A 51 4.67 -5.02 18.21
CA SER A 51 4.34 -3.60 18.03
C SER A 51 4.57 -3.14 16.59
N ASP A 52 5.70 -3.54 15.99
CA ASP A 52 6.01 -3.21 14.60
C ASP A 52 5.02 -3.85 13.63
N PHE A 53 4.63 -5.11 13.89
CA PHE A 53 3.63 -5.80 13.09
C PHE A 53 2.28 -5.08 13.11
N PHE A 54 1.77 -4.71 14.29
CA PHE A 54 0.49 -3.99 14.38
C PHE A 54 0.56 -2.59 13.77
N LYS A 55 1.71 -1.91 13.86
CA LYS A 55 1.95 -0.65 13.15
C LYS A 55 1.81 -0.86 11.64
N MET A 56 2.48 -1.87 11.08
CA MET A 56 2.39 -2.20 9.66
C MET A 56 0.97 -2.56 9.24
N ASP A 57 0.27 -3.41 10.00
CA ASP A 57 -1.11 -3.82 9.67
C ASP A 57 -2.07 -2.64 9.73
N SER A 58 -1.92 -1.75 10.71
CA SER A 58 -2.69 -0.51 10.80
C SER A 58 -2.47 0.41 9.59
N LEU A 59 -1.22 0.56 9.13
CA LEU A 59 -0.91 1.35 7.93
C LEU A 59 -1.46 0.68 6.66
N ALA A 60 -1.37 -0.64 6.58
CA ALA A 60 -1.91 -1.40 5.47
C ALA A 60 -3.44 -1.31 5.39
N ARG A 61 -4.15 -1.13 6.51
CA ARG A 61 -5.62 -0.97 6.52
C ARG A 61 -6.07 0.49 6.56
N TYR A 62 -5.14 1.44 6.53
CA TYR A 62 -5.48 2.86 6.63
C TYR A 62 -6.30 3.32 5.42
N CYS A 63 -7.41 4.01 5.68
CA CYS A 63 -8.30 4.56 4.67
C CYS A 63 -8.98 5.81 5.25
N ASP A 64 -8.86 6.94 4.55
CA ASP A 64 -9.53 8.19 4.86
C ASP A 64 -10.31 8.64 3.62
N ARG A 65 -11.55 8.15 3.50
CA ARG A 65 -12.42 8.42 2.34
C ARG A 65 -12.73 9.91 2.17
N PRO A 66 -13.05 10.69 3.23
CA PRO A 66 -13.19 12.13 3.12
C PRO A 66 -11.97 12.84 2.52
N ALA A 67 -10.76 12.42 2.89
CA ALA A 67 -9.52 12.96 2.33
C ALA A 67 -9.14 12.36 0.96
N GLY A 68 -9.88 11.36 0.47
CA GLY A 68 -9.56 10.65 -0.76
C GLY A 68 -8.34 9.74 -0.68
N ILE A 69 -7.97 9.30 0.53
CA ILE A 69 -6.83 8.41 0.78
C ILE A 69 -7.32 6.98 0.93
N TYR A 70 -6.78 6.09 0.10
CA TYR A 70 -7.14 4.68 0.06
C TYR A 70 -5.88 3.83 0.13
N ASN A 71 -5.93 2.73 0.89
CA ASN A 71 -4.98 1.67 0.63
C ASN A 71 -5.28 0.98 -0.71
N LEU A 72 -4.26 0.43 -1.35
CA LEU A 72 -4.37 -0.13 -2.69
C LEU A 72 -5.46 -1.22 -2.75
N GLY A 73 -5.45 -2.21 -1.87
CA GLY A 73 -6.46 -3.27 -1.82
C GLY A 73 -7.89 -2.78 -1.60
N ASP A 74 -8.02 -1.68 -0.86
CA ASP A 74 -9.28 -1.05 -0.44
C ASP A 74 -9.83 -0.05 -1.46
N LEU A 75 -9.13 0.19 -2.57
CA LEU A 75 -9.66 1.01 -3.66
C LEU A 75 -10.99 0.42 -4.14
N PRO A 76 -12.06 1.23 -4.19
CA PRO A 76 -13.37 0.71 -4.50
C PRO A 76 -13.46 0.31 -5.98
N VAL A 77 -14.30 -0.69 -6.28
CA VAL A 77 -14.43 -1.26 -7.64
C VAL A 77 -14.95 -0.22 -8.64
N ASN A 78 -15.74 0.75 -8.17
CA ASN A 78 -16.25 1.87 -8.94
C ASN A 78 -15.22 2.99 -9.16
N ALA A 79 -13.98 2.87 -8.68
CA ALA A 79 -12.93 3.83 -9.01
C ALA A 79 -12.76 3.88 -10.53
N THR A 80 -12.82 5.08 -11.12
CA THR A 80 -12.74 5.30 -12.57
C THR A 80 -11.77 6.42 -12.86
N TRP A 81 -11.27 6.50 -14.08
CA TRP A 81 -10.50 7.68 -14.52
C TRP A 81 -11.38 8.93 -14.42
N GLY A 82 -10.78 10.04 -13.98
CA GLY A 82 -11.48 11.31 -13.85
C GLY A 82 -11.88 11.91 -15.20
N THR A 83 -12.36 13.14 -15.16
CA THR A 83 -12.79 13.92 -16.32
C THR A 83 -12.18 15.32 -16.27
N GLY A 84 -12.02 15.97 -17.43
CA GLY A 84 -11.48 17.33 -17.51
C GLY A 84 -10.04 17.39 -16.98
N PRO A 85 -9.71 18.26 -16.01
CA PRO A 85 -8.35 18.35 -15.45
C PRO A 85 -7.80 17.03 -14.88
N ASN A 86 -8.70 16.16 -14.40
CA ASN A 86 -8.37 14.89 -13.78
C ASN A 86 -8.51 13.70 -14.75
N GLU A 87 -8.61 13.94 -16.07
CA GLU A 87 -8.80 12.86 -17.05
C GLU A 87 -7.72 11.77 -16.99
N ARG A 88 -6.52 12.12 -16.50
CA ARG A 88 -5.38 11.22 -16.40
C ARG A 88 -5.27 10.52 -15.05
N THR A 89 -5.96 10.98 -14.02
CA THR A 89 -5.84 10.45 -12.67
C THR A 89 -6.98 9.50 -12.33
N LEU A 90 -6.68 8.48 -11.52
CA LEU A 90 -7.73 7.61 -10.98
C LEU A 90 -8.53 8.38 -9.93
N CYS A 91 -9.85 8.31 -10.01
CA CYS A 91 -10.77 9.01 -9.14
C CYS A 91 -11.79 8.05 -8.49
N VAL A 92 -12.23 8.38 -7.29
CA VAL A 92 -13.38 7.79 -6.60
C VAL A 92 -14.40 8.90 -6.38
N ASP A 93 -15.63 8.69 -6.84
CA ASP A 93 -16.71 9.69 -6.74
C ASP A 93 -16.30 11.10 -7.23
N LYS A 94 -15.55 11.13 -8.35
CA LYS A 94 -14.99 12.34 -9.01
C LYS A 94 -13.86 13.05 -8.26
N THR A 95 -13.41 12.53 -7.12
CA THR A 95 -12.25 13.02 -6.38
C THR A 95 -11.03 12.18 -6.70
N GLU A 96 -9.87 12.81 -6.86
CA GLU A 96 -8.60 12.11 -7.06
C GLU A 96 -8.32 11.14 -5.89
N ALA A 97 -7.90 9.93 -6.22
CA ALA A 97 -7.58 8.91 -5.22
C ALA A 97 -6.08 8.92 -4.93
N ALA A 98 -5.71 9.35 -3.72
CA ALA A 98 -4.39 9.11 -3.15
C ALA A 98 -4.31 7.64 -2.72
N VAL A 99 -3.27 6.95 -3.15
CA VAL A 99 -3.09 5.51 -2.94
C VAL A 99 -1.89 5.26 -2.06
N TRP A 100 -2.11 4.48 -1.01
CA TRP A 100 -1.09 3.95 -0.13
C TRP A 100 -0.89 2.47 -0.42
N ALA A 101 0.35 2.02 -0.40
CA ALA A 101 0.69 0.60 -0.54
C ALA A 101 1.87 0.26 0.35
N LEU A 102 1.73 -0.77 1.19
CA LEU A 102 2.82 -1.28 2.00
C LEU A 102 3.58 -2.37 1.22
N ALA A 103 4.89 -2.20 1.07
CA ALA A 103 5.70 -3.04 0.21
C ALA A 103 7.10 -3.28 0.78
N THR A 104 7.75 -4.35 0.34
CA THR A 104 9.19 -4.56 0.52
C THR A 104 9.91 -3.90 -0.64
N LEU A 105 10.82 -2.97 -0.36
CA LEU A 105 11.63 -2.31 -1.38
C LEU A 105 12.52 -3.35 -2.08
N ASP A 106 12.46 -3.41 -3.40
CA ASP A 106 13.33 -4.27 -4.22
C ASP A 106 14.44 -3.43 -4.85
N HIS A 107 14.06 -2.32 -5.47
CA HIS A 107 15.00 -1.44 -6.15
C HIS A 107 14.56 0.02 -6.06
N MET A 108 15.54 0.92 -5.93
CA MET A 108 15.36 2.35 -6.01
C MET A 108 16.43 2.93 -6.93
N SER A 109 16.01 3.68 -7.94
CA SER A 109 16.92 4.33 -8.88
C SER A 109 16.60 5.81 -9.00
N TYR A 110 17.66 6.61 -9.05
CA TYR A 110 17.58 8.04 -9.26
C TYR A 110 18.32 8.38 -10.55
N ALA A 111 17.57 8.79 -11.58
CA ALA A 111 18.12 9.12 -12.88
C ALA A 111 18.24 10.63 -13.04
N VAL A 112 19.45 11.10 -13.37
CA VAL A 112 19.70 12.49 -13.76
C VAL A 112 20.24 12.49 -15.18
N ARG A 113 19.55 13.19 -16.08
CA ARG A 113 19.98 13.35 -17.47
C ARG A 113 20.02 14.84 -17.80
N MET A 114 20.94 15.26 -18.67
CA MET A 114 21.11 16.69 -18.97
C MET A 114 19.89 17.32 -19.67
N ARG A 115 19.10 16.53 -20.41
CA ARG A 115 17.96 17.01 -21.22
C ARG A 115 16.60 16.53 -20.73
N ASP A 116 16.58 15.56 -19.83
CA ASP A 116 15.33 15.03 -19.26
C ASP A 116 15.17 15.54 -17.82
N LYS A 117 13.94 15.55 -17.33
CA LYS A 117 13.68 15.82 -15.91
C LYS A 117 14.35 14.73 -15.08
N PRO A 118 15.00 15.06 -13.95
CA PRO A 118 15.42 14.05 -13.00
C PRO A 118 14.22 13.20 -12.58
N SER A 119 14.41 11.90 -12.44
CA SER A 119 13.34 11.01 -12.05
C SER A 119 13.78 10.03 -10.98
N LEU A 120 12.86 9.71 -10.07
CA LEU A 120 13.01 8.67 -9.07
C LEU A 120 12.09 7.52 -9.46
N CYS A 121 12.60 6.29 -9.47
CA CYS A 121 11.82 5.09 -9.71
C CYS A 121 12.02 4.10 -8.55
N VAL A 122 10.90 3.60 -8.03
CA VAL A 122 10.81 2.67 -6.91
C VAL A 122 10.12 1.41 -7.40
N THR A 123 10.80 0.28 -7.25
CA THR A 123 10.26 -1.06 -7.46
C THR A 123 10.11 -1.72 -6.10
N ALA A 124 8.91 -2.18 -5.77
CA ALA A 124 8.64 -2.79 -4.47
C ALA A 124 7.66 -3.96 -4.56
N HIS A 125 7.81 -4.95 -3.69
CA HIS A 125 6.94 -6.12 -3.62
C HIS A 125 5.82 -5.90 -2.60
N LEU A 126 4.57 -5.92 -3.07
CA LEU A 126 3.37 -5.71 -2.24
C LEU A 126 3.21 -6.82 -1.19
N LEU A 127 2.95 -6.40 0.04
CA LEU A 127 2.87 -7.31 1.19
C LEU A 127 1.50 -7.98 1.37
N ARG A 128 0.43 -7.49 0.75
CA ARG A 128 -0.92 -8.11 0.86
C ARG A 128 -1.40 -8.68 -0.46
N GLU A 129 -2.15 -9.77 -0.40
CA GLU A 129 -2.78 -10.35 -1.58
C GLU A 129 -3.84 -9.43 -2.17
N SER A 130 -4.63 -8.76 -1.33
CA SER A 130 -5.64 -7.80 -1.78
C SER A 130 -5.05 -6.65 -2.58
N ASP A 131 -3.90 -6.10 -2.16
CA ASP A 131 -3.16 -5.07 -2.91
C ASP A 131 -2.74 -5.57 -4.30
N ARG A 132 -2.19 -6.79 -4.37
CA ARG A 132 -1.74 -7.42 -5.62
C ARG A 132 -2.87 -7.68 -6.60
N VAL A 133 -3.98 -8.22 -6.10
CA VAL A 133 -5.19 -8.46 -6.90
C VAL A 133 -5.74 -7.13 -7.41
N ARG A 134 -5.75 -6.08 -6.58
CA ARG A 134 -6.21 -4.76 -7.04
C ARG A 134 -5.29 -4.17 -8.10
N LEU A 135 -3.98 -4.22 -7.90
CA LEU A 135 -3.00 -3.75 -8.88
C LEU A 135 -3.18 -4.48 -10.22
N GLY A 136 -3.30 -5.81 -10.18
CA GLY A 136 -3.58 -6.63 -11.36
C GLY A 136 -4.87 -6.21 -12.07
N ASN A 137 -5.94 -5.97 -11.31
CA ASN A 137 -7.22 -5.49 -11.86
C ASN A 137 -7.10 -4.10 -12.49
N LEU A 138 -6.36 -3.17 -11.87
CA LEU A 138 -6.11 -1.84 -12.42
C LEU A 138 -5.29 -1.91 -13.71
N ASN A 139 -4.23 -2.71 -13.73
CA ASN A 139 -3.40 -2.92 -14.92
C ASN A 139 -4.20 -3.55 -16.06
N ARG A 140 -5.13 -4.47 -15.78
CA ARG A 140 -6.03 -5.07 -16.80
C ARG A 140 -7.07 -4.10 -17.34
N ARG A 141 -7.34 -2.98 -16.66
CA ARG A 141 -8.25 -1.91 -17.12
C ARG A 141 -7.59 -0.93 -18.10
N THR A 142 -6.31 -1.15 -18.43
CA THR A 142 -5.62 -0.43 -19.51
C THR A 142 -6.05 -0.94 -20.89
N GLN A 143 -6.05 -0.05 -21.89
CA GLN A 143 -6.25 -0.41 -23.29
C GLN A 143 -4.98 -0.07 -24.09
N PRO A 144 -4.51 -0.93 -25.00
CA PRO A 144 -4.99 -2.29 -25.25
C PRO A 144 -4.75 -3.17 -24.02
N LYS A 145 -5.62 -4.18 -23.81
CA LYS A 145 -5.37 -5.21 -22.80
C LYS A 145 -4.02 -5.82 -23.16
N SER A 146 -2.97 -5.49 -22.41
CA SER A 146 -1.65 -6.07 -22.63
C SER A 146 -1.81 -7.59 -22.62
N ARG A 147 -1.58 -8.20 -23.78
CA ARG A 147 -1.69 -9.66 -23.99
C ARG A 147 -0.64 -10.41 -23.17
N GLU A 148 0.36 -9.67 -22.69
CA GLU A 148 1.56 -10.11 -21.99
C GLU A 148 1.78 -9.22 -20.75
N LEU A 149 0.77 -9.07 -19.87
CA LEU A 149 1.10 -8.55 -18.53
C LEU A 149 1.99 -9.61 -17.86
N PRO A 150 3.29 -9.34 -17.64
CA PRO A 150 4.12 -10.29 -16.95
C PRO A 150 3.52 -10.53 -15.55
N PRO A 151 3.65 -11.76 -15.02
CA PRO A 151 2.98 -12.22 -13.80
C PRO A 151 3.48 -11.56 -12.51
N SER A 152 4.18 -10.42 -12.56
CA SER A 152 4.53 -9.70 -11.35
C SER A 152 3.34 -8.90 -10.81
N GLU A 153 2.19 -9.56 -10.60
CA GLU A 153 1.08 -9.02 -9.77
C GLU A 153 1.58 -8.64 -8.36
N ARG A 154 2.77 -9.12 -7.99
CA ARG A 154 3.48 -8.83 -6.75
C ARG A 154 4.25 -7.52 -6.75
N THR A 155 4.61 -6.97 -7.91
CA THR A 155 5.55 -5.85 -7.98
C THR A 155 4.84 -4.56 -8.36
N LEU A 156 4.93 -3.58 -7.48
CA LEU A 156 4.54 -2.21 -7.71
C LEU A 156 5.74 -1.42 -8.24
N ILE A 157 5.54 -0.68 -9.32
CA ILE A 157 6.50 0.30 -9.84
C ILE A 157 5.88 1.68 -9.68
N ALA A 158 6.54 2.55 -8.94
CA ALA A 158 6.13 3.93 -8.73
C ALA A 158 7.25 4.88 -9.12
N SER A 159 6.94 5.94 -9.86
CA SER A 159 7.95 6.91 -10.32
C SER A 159 7.52 8.34 -10.11
N ALA A 160 8.48 9.22 -9.85
CA ALA A 160 8.28 10.66 -9.73
C ALA A 160 9.17 11.39 -10.74
N ASP A 161 8.57 12.27 -11.53
CA ASP A 161 9.30 13.25 -12.33
C ASP A 161 9.52 14.52 -11.52
N ILE A 162 10.77 14.94 -11.37
CA ILE A 162 11.14 16.03 -10.46
C ILE A 162 11.16 17.34 -11.25
N PRO A 163 10.43 18.38 -10.82
CA PRO A 163 10.39 19.64 -11.52
C PRO A 163 11.72 20.37 -11.38
N GLY A 164 12.47 20.45 -12.48
CA GLY A 164 13.72 21.22 -12.59
C GLY A 164 14.97 20.36 -12.68
N ALA A 165 15.89 20.73 -13.57
CA ALA A 165 17.09 19.95 -13.90
C ALA A 165 18.07 19.73 -12.71
N ARG A 166 17.94 20.52 -11.64
CA ARG A 166 18.80 20.47 -10.44
C ARG A 166 18.02 20.20 -9.15
N ALA A 167 16.73 19.88 -9.25
CA ALA A 167 15.93 19.55 -8.09
C ALA A 167 16.16 18.10 -7.67
N VAL A 168 15.85 17.80 -6.41
CA VAL A 168 15.91 16.46 -5.82
C VAL A 168 14.54 16.10 -5.27
N PHE A 169 14.20 14.81 -5.29
CA PHE A 169 12.98 14.33 -4.67
C PHE A 169 13.15 14.36 -3.14
N ARG A 170 12.31 15.14 -2.44
CA ARG A 170 12.44 15.41 -0.99
C ARG A 170 11.44 14.67 -0.12
N HIS A 171 10.45 14.02 -0.70
CA HIS A 171 9.38 13.35 0.03
C HIS A 171 9.77 11.92 0.39
N LEU A 172 10.93 11.80 1.03
CA LEU A 172 11.49 10.56 1.54
C LEU A 172 11.53 10.69 3.06
N TYR A 173 10.78 9.85 3.78
CA TYR A 173 10.56 10.05 5.22
C TYR A 173 10.93 8.81 6.04
N ASP A 174 11.30 9.02 7.30
CA ASP A 174 11.48 7.98 8.30
C ASP A 174 10.23 7.83 9.17
N GLY A 175 9.54 6.70 9.02
CA GLY A 175 8.40 6.26 9.85
C GLY A 175 8.72 5.05 10.72
N SER A 176 10.01 4.76 10.95
CA SER A 176 10.45 3.59 11.72
C SER A 176 10.03 3.66 13.19
N THR A 177 10.06 4.85 13.79
CA THR A 177 9.65 5.08 15.19
C THR A 177 8.15 5.34 15.34
N GLY A 178 7.50 5.84 14.28
CA GLY A 178 6.07 6.13 14.24
C GLY A 178 5.70 6.83 12.94
N TYR A 179 4.45 6.65 12.50
CA TYR A 179 3.92 7.36 11.34
C TYR A 179 3.15 8.59 11.81
N ASN A 180 3.46 9.75 11.25
CA ASN A 180 2.87 11.04 11.63
C ASN A 180 2.67 11.90 10.37
N VAL A 181 2.13 13.11 10.53
CA VAL A 181 2.04 14.09 9.45
C VAL A 181 3.44 14.32 8.86
N GLN A 182 3.55 14.27 7.53
CA GLN A 182 4.81 14.32 6.80
C GLN A 182 5.72 15.50 7.21
N SER A 183 5.16 16.65 7.59
CA SER A 183 5.91 17.82 8.04
C SER A 183 6.67 17.62 9.36
N GLN A 184 6.34 16.59 10.13
CA GLN A 184 6.97 16.25 11.41
C GLN A 184 7.91 15.05 11.29
N MET A 185 7.94 14.38 10.15
CA MET A 185 8.77 13.19 9.93
C MET A 185 10.18 13.60 9.53
N LEU A 186 11.18 12.84 9.98
CA LEU A 186 12.55 13.03 9.57
C LEU A 186 12.67 12.74 8.06
N VAL A 187 13.28 13.67 7.32
CA VAL A 187 13.54 13.50 5.89
C VAL A 187 14.81 12.68 5.69
N LEU A 188 14.71 11.66 4.84
CA LEU A 188 15.79 10.76 4.48
C LEU A 188 16.36 11.10 3.09
N GLY A 189 17.59 10.68 2.84
CA GLY A 189 18.18 10.65 1.50
C GLY A 189 17.85 9.37 0.75
N VAL A 190 18.04 9.39 -0.57
CA VAL A 190 17.88 8.18 -1.43
C VAL A 190 18.75 7.02 -0.93
N ASN A 191 19.94 7.31 -0.38
CA ASN A 191 20.89 6.30 0.10
C ASN A 191 20.48 5.65 1.45
N ASP A 192 19.46 6.17 2.12
CA ASP A 192 18.97 5.61 3.37
C ASP A 192 18.01 4.44 3.14
N PHE A 193 17.59 4.22 1.89
CA PHE A 193 16.74 3.10 1.49
C PHE A 193 17.57 1.98 0.89
N VAL A 194 17.33 0.75 1.34
CA VAL A 194 18.06 -0.45 0.92
C VAL A 194 17.06 -1.53 0.49
N PRO A 195 17.37 -2.33 -0.54
CA PRO A 195 16.57 -3.51 -0.87
C PRO A 195 16.31 -4.38 0.37
N GLY A 196 15.04 -4.75 0.58
CA GLY A 196 14.56 -5.48 1.75
C GLY A 196 13.87 -4.61 2.81
N ASP A 197 14.03 -3.28 2.77
CA ASP A 197 13.31 -2.37 3.66
C ASP A 197 11.80 -2.47 3.46
N ILE A 198 11.03 -2.40 4.55
CA ILE A 198 9.57 -2.24 4.44
C ILE A 198 9.25 -0.77 4.33
N VAL A 199 8.58 -0.40 3.24
CA VAL A 199 8.25 0.98 2.88
C VAL A 199 6.75 1.15 2.68
N LEU A 200 6.25 2.33 3.02
CA LEU A 200 4.95 2.82 2.58
C LEU A 200 5.17 3.65 1.32
N VAL A 201 4.58 3.19 0.22
CA VAL A 201 4.58 3.89 -1.06
C VAL A 201 3.30 4.71 -1.13
N GLU A 202 3.44 6.03 -1.21
CA GLU A 202 2.33 6.96 -1.37
C GLU A 202 2.37 7.55 -2.78
N GLY A 203 1.23 7.56 -3.46
CA GLY A 203 1.16 8.06 -4.82
C GLY A 203 -0.24 8.10 -5.37
N ARG A 204 -0.33 8.21 -6.69
CA ARG A 204 -1.61 8.20 -7.43
C ARG A 204 -1.45 7.45 -8.73
N PHE A 205 -2.50 6.80 -9.20
CA PHE A 205 -2.46 6.18 -10.52
C PHE A 205 -2.70 7.22 -11.61
N VAL A 206 -1.77 7.27 -12.56
CA VAL A 206 -1.84 8.13 -13.74
C VAL A 206 -1.85 7.25 -14.97
N ARG A 207 -2.76 7.55 -15.90
CA ARG A 207 -2.75 6.98 -17.24
C ARG A 207 -2.10 7.92 -18.25
N THR A 208 -1.26 7.37 -19.11
CA THR A 208 -0.60 8.10 -20.19
C THR A 208 -1.05 7.50 -21.52
N SER A 209 -1.59 8.34 -22.41
CA SER A 209 -1.94 7.93 -23.78
C SER A 209 -0.71 7.95 -24.68
N TYR A 210 -0.60 6.94 -25.52
CA TYR A 210 0.26 6.89 -26.70
C TYR A 210 -0.62 6.82 -27.97
N ASP A 211 -0.03 7.08 -29.12
CA ASP A 211 -0.62 6.85 -30.44
C ASP A 211 -2.03 7.45 -30.61
N GLY A 212 -2.20 8.71 -30.24
CA GLY A 212 -3.48 9.40 -30.42
C GLY A 212 -4.64 8.79 -29.64
N TRP A 213 -4.40 8.36 -28.39
CA TRP A 213 -5.39 7.79 -27.46
C TRP A 213 -5.80 6.34 -27.72
N ALA A 214 -5.14 5.66 -28.66
CA ALA A 214 -5.36 4.24 -28.95
C ALA A 214 -4.75 3.31 -27.88
N THR A 215 -3.63 3.73 -27.29
CA THR A 215 -2.85 2.94 -26.32
C THR A 215 -2.66 3.72 -25.04
N TRP A 216 -2.73 3.05 -23.90
CA TRP A 216 -2.63 3.61 -22.57
C TRP A 216 -1.66 2.79 -21.73
N SER A 217 -0.75 3.46 -21.04
CA SER A 217 -0.07 2.88 -19.87
C SER A 217 -0.72 3.43 -18.60
N VAL A 218 -0.69 2.64 -17.54
CA VAL A 218 -1.03 3.08 -16.19
C VAL A 218 0.19 2.86 -15.33
N ASN A 219 0.62 3.92 -14.67
CA ASN A 219 1.74 3.90 -13.75
C ASN A 219 1.32 4.57 -12.45
N MET A 220 2.00 4.23 -11.35
CA MET A 220 1.84 4.96 -10.11
C MET A 220 2.82 6.13 -10.09
N GLU A 221 2.29 7.35 -10.03
CA GLU A 221 3.11 8.54 -9.79
C GLU A 221 3.40 8.63 -8.29
N LEU A 222 4.68 8.51 -7.94
CA LEU A 222 5.16 8.53 -6.56
C LEU A 222 5.04 9.95 -5.99
N THR A 223 4.38 10.10 -4.86
CA THR A 223 4.26 11.36 -4.11
C THR A 223 5.15 11.38 -2.89
N ALA A 224 5.22 10.27 -2.16
CA ALA A 224 6.13 10.09 -1.03
C ALA A 224 6.55 8.62 -0.87
N LEU A 225 7.70 8.42 -0.25
CA LEU A 225 8.18 7.10 0.16
C LEU A 225 8.61 7.17 1.63
N THR A 226 8.01 6.34 2.47
CA THR A 226 8.26 6.36 3.90
C THR A 226 8.85 5.03 4.36
N LEU A 227 10.00 5.05 5.01
CA LEU A 227 10.62 3.87 5.61
C LEU A 227 9.85 3.45 6.87
N ILE A 228 9.23 2.27 6.89
CA ILE A 228 8.42 1.79 8.02
C ILE A 228 9.22 0.83 8.91
N TYR A 229 10.07 0.01 8.31
CA TYR A 229 10.94 -0.90 9.04
C TYR A 229 12.22 -1.17 8.23
N PRO A 230 13.39 -0.79 8.76
CA PRO A 230 14.66 -1.05 8.09
C PRO A 230 15.03 -2.53 8.20
N VAL A 231 15.52 -3.11 7.11
CA VAL A 231 16.20 -4.40 7.18
C VAL A 231 17.53 -4.23 7.92
N SER A 232 17.94 -5.23 8.69
CA SER A 232 19.22 -5.15 9.38
C SER A 232 20.35 -5.07 8.36
N ARG A 233 21.01 -3.93 8.33
CA ARG A 233 22.22 -3.74 7.55
C ARG A 233 23.28 -4.61 8.21
N THR A 234 23.67 -5.70 7.57
CA THR A 234 24.98 -6.27 7.89
C THR A 234 25.95 -5.13 7.59
N GLN A 235 26.53 -4.54 8.63
CA GLN A 235 27.79 -3.84 8.46
C GLN A 235 28.74 -4.91 7.96
N SER A 236 28.76 -5.13 6.64
CA SER A 236 29.89 -5.75 6.01
C SER A 236 30.98 -4.71 6.22
N GLY A 237 31.69 -4.87 7.34
CA GLY A 237 32.92 -4.17 7.65
C GLY A 237 33.96 -4.57 6.63
N ARG A 238 33.76 -4.19 5.37
CA ARG A 238 34.88 -3.89 4.51
C ARG A 238 35.41 -2.58 5.08
N PRO A 239 36.54 -2.58 5.79
CA PRO A 239 37.19 -1.34 6.15
C PRO A 239 37.32 -0.54 4.86
N ASN A 240 36.80 0.68 4.88
CA ASN A 240 36.83 1.60 3.77
C ASN A 240 38.29 1.69 3.30
N ARG A 241 38.66 1.02 2.20
CA ARG A 241 40.03 1.07 1.64
C ARG A 241 40.28 2.39 0.91
N PHE A 242 39.60 3.45 1.31
CA PHE A 242 39.89 4.80 0.85
C PHE A 242 41.13 5.29 1.61
N ARG A 243 42.31 4.83 1.17
CA ARG A 243 43.56 5.54 1.44
C ARG A 243 43.58 6.75 0.52
N GLY A 244 42.99 7.84 0.96
CA GLY A 244 43.32 9.15 0.40
C GLY A 244 44.82 9.35 0.56
N ARG A 245 45.56 9.39 -0.54
CA ARG A 245 46.90 10.00 -0.54
C ARG A 245 46.67 11.50 -0.40
N VAL A 246 47.08 12.04 0.75
CA VAL A 246 47.45 13.45 0.90
C VAL A 246 48.78 13.65 0.19
#